data_AF-A0A0H2LZG7-F1
#
_entry.id   AF-A0A0H2LZG7-F1
#
_cell.length_a   1.000
_cell.length_b   1.000
_cell.length_c   1.000
_cell.angle_alpha   90.00
_cell.angle_beta   90.00
_cell.angle_gamma   90.00
#
_symmetry.space_group_name_H-M   'P 1'
#
loop_
_entity.id
_entity.type
_entity.pdbx_description
1 polymer ?
#
loop_
_entity_poly.entity_id
_entity_poly.type
_entity_poly.pdbx_seq_one_letter_code
_entity_poly.pdbx_strand_id
1 'polypeptide(L)'
;MNDVQFSLEELATLREHGVVLFADRVIFEAQPPMSAQRIAAIEALCAGPLPEALAALWQQTAGGRLDYDLSLPMNGNVESVSWSELFWDGSDGYRDLQGWIEHEQELAEEAAKDEGRPWSGKLTHLPFGGFEYLDRVYAVVEPGPEHGRIVAWKHGLPPAWTHALHEDSVSTIAPDLRGAFAALHLDEDPLAPTGDYFSGQALLQYLDDRHQAHGLDLDLMDKLVAFYCRAVVDWRTPLADGTLRRLPAIARAALHHAIGTDDADLVAELAAAGVSFDGPQQGSALATDVAIGQGAFAAAMALVRAGAPVARDALGNVDGQISPELTSALLANGAEPSVAAIVKCAACGAPASAHLIADACAQAGIDVPPAFVIDRDATLAELEATLLEVREGTHGHYLGAEGLAERIEHLQAFRL
;
A
#
# COMPACT_ATOMS: atom_id res chain seq x y z
N MET A 1 24.31 -7.83 -11.56
CA MET A 1 23.36 -8.95 -11.41
C MET A 1 23.49 -9.86 -12.62
N ASN A 2 23.66 -11.16 -12.42
CA ASN A 2 23.68 -12.14 -13.50
C ASN A 2 22.27 -12.20 -14.12
N ASP A 3 22.20 -12.21 -15.45
CA ASP A 3 20.95 -12.38 -16.18
C ASP A 3 20.41 -13.79 -15.90
N VAL A 4 19.39 -13.91 -15.04
CA VAL A 4 18.75 -15.20 -14.75
C VAL A 4 17.95 -15.60 -15.98
N GLN A 5 18.46 -16.56 -16.75
CA GLN A 5 17.81 -17.08 -17.95
C GLN A 5 17.21 -18.46 -17.67
N PHE A 6 15.94 -18.64 -18.01
CA PHE A 6 15.26 -19.92 -17.96
C PHE A 6 15.34 -20.64 -19.31
N SER A 7 15.59 -21.94 -19.26
CA SER A 7 15.46 -22.82 -20.42
C SER A 7 14.00 -23.02 -20.79
N LEU A 8 13.72 -23.49 -22.00
CA LEU A 8 12.35 -23.82 -22.42
C LEU A 8 11.75 -24.95 -21.57
N GLU A 9 12.57 -25.89 -21.09
CA GLU A 9 12.13 -26.98 -20.22
C GLU A 9 11.75 -26.43 -18.84
N GLU A 10 12.56 -25.54 -18.27
CA GLU A 10 12.25 -24.89 -16.99
C GLU A 10 10.97 -24.06 -17.09
N LEU A 11 10.77 -23.31 -18.18
CA LEU A 11 9.54 -22.56 -18.41
C LEU A 11 8.32 -23.47 -18.56
N ALA A 12 8.48 -24.64 -19.19
CA ALA A 12 7.40 -25.63 -19.30
C ALA A 12 7.06 -26.23 -17.92
N THR A 13 8.06 -26.58 -17.12
CA THR A 13 7.86 -27.05 -15.74
C THR A 13 7.18 -25.97 -14.89
N LEU A 14 7.66 -24.73 -14.92
CA LEU A 14 7.01 -23.61 -14.21
C LEU A 14 5.54 -23.47 -14.64
N ARG A 15 5.24 -23.60 -15.93
CA ARG A 15 3.87 -23.56 -16.44
C ARG A 15 3.00 -24.70 -15.90
N GLU A 16 3.52 -25.92 -15.78
CA GLU A 16 2.83 -27.06 -15.15
C GLU A 16 2.52 -26.79 -13.67
N HIS A 17 3.35 -26.01 -12.99
CA HIS A 17 3.14 -25.54 -11.62
C HIS A 17 2.32 -24.24 -11.52
N GLY A 18 1.72 -23.77 -12.62
CA GLY A 18 0.88 -22.57 -12.63
C GLY A 18 1.65 -21.26 -12.54
N VAL A 19 2.90 -21.22 -13.01
CA VAL A 19 3.74 -20.03 -13.05
C VAL A 19 4.00 -19.59 -14.49
N VAL A 20 3.87 -18.29 -14.75
CA VAL A 20 4.21 -17.64 -16.04
C VAL A 20 5.10 -16.44 -15.77
N LEU A 21 6.09 -16.23 -16.63
CA LEU A 21 6.93 -15.03 -16.62
C LEU A 21 6.47 -14.09 -17.75
N PHE A 22 6.05 -12.89 -17.41
CA PHE A 22 5.64 -11.87 -18.39
C PHE A 22 6.24 -10.52 -18.02
N ALA A 23 6.89 -9.87 -19.00
CA ALA A 23 7.51 -8.55 -18.83
C ALA A 23 8.36 -8.41 -17.54
N ASP A 24 9.24 -9.38 -17.32
CA ASP A 24 10.14 -9.47 -16.15
C ASP A 24 9.42 -9.57 -14.79
N ARG A 25 8.18 -10.06 -14.77
CA ARG A 25 7.42 -10.35 -13.55
C ARG A 25 6.90 -11.78 -13.55
N VAL A 26 6.85 -12.35 -12.36
CA VAL A 26 6.22 -13.63 -12.04
C VAL A 26 4.72 -13.45 -11.87
N ILE A 27 3.94 -14.26 -12.58
CA ILE A 27 2.50 -14.48 -12.38
C ILE A 27 2.34 -15.92 -11.88
N PHE A 28 1.68 -16.10 -10.73
CA PHE A 28 1.40 -17.42 -10.16
C PHE A 28 -0.10 -17.71 -10.16
N GLU A 29 -0.50 -18.95 -9.90
CA GLU A 29 -1.90 -19.39 -10.14
C GLU A 29 -2.37 -19.08 -11.58
N ALA A 30 -1.43 -19.13 -12.52
CA ALA A 30 -1.62 -18.73 -13.90
C ALA A 30 -2.68 -19.63 -14.57
N GLN A 31 -3.68 -19.00 -15.18
CA GLN A 31 -4.77 -19.70 -15.85
C GLN A 31 -4.38 -20.14 -17.27
N PRO A 32 -5.10 -21.13 -17.86
CA PRO A 32 -4.94 -21.50 -19.25
C PRO A 32 -5.00 -20.29 -20.20
N PRO A 33 -4.33 -20.32 -21.36
CA PRO A 33 -4.39 -19.21 -22.31
C PRO A 33 -5.80 -18.99 -22.85
N MET A 34 -6.13 -17.73 -23.12
CA MET A 34 -7.39 -17.36 -23.74
C MET A 34 -7.38 -17.74 -25.23
N SER A 35 -8.46 -18.37 -25.70
CA SER A 35 -8.61 -18.70 -27.12
C SER A 35 -8.72 -17.44 -27.98
N ALA A 36 -8.23 -17.49 -29.22
CA ALA A 36 -8.35 -16.39 -30.17
C ALA A 36 -9.82 -15.97 -30.41
N GLN A 37 -10.75 -16.91 -30.37
CA GLN A 37 -12.18 -16.62 -30.50
C GLN A 37 -12.69 -15.77 -29.33
N ARG A 38 -12.26 -16.07 -28.10
CA ARG A 38 -12.66 -15.31 -26.92
C ARG A 38 -12.02 -13.92 -26.90
N ILE A 39 -10.73 -13.81 -27.26
CA ILE A 39 -10.06 -12.51 -27.43
C ILE A 39 -10.81 -11.64 -28.44
N ALA A 40 -11.18 -12.20 -29.60
CA ALA A 40 -11.95 -11.46 -30.62
C ALA A 40 -13.36 -11.07 -30.14
N ALA A 41 -13.99 -11.89 -29.29
CA ALA A 41 -15.29 -11.56 -28.70
C ALA A 41 -15.18 -10.38 -27.74
N ILE A 42 -14.13 -10.31 -26.92
CA ILE A 42 -13.87 -9.17 -26.02
C ILE A 42 -13.49 -7.91 -26.82
N GLU A 43 -12.64 -8.04 -27.84
CA GLU A 43 -12.31 -6.94 -28.74
C GLU A 43 -13.56 -6.34 -29.38
N ALA A 44 -14.53 -7.18 -29.74
CA ALA A 44 -15.80 -6.72 -30.29
C ALA A 44 -16.62 -5.88 -29.30
N LEU A 45 -16.33 -5.89 -27.99
CA LEU A 45 -16.98 -5.03 -26.98
C LEU A 45 -16.25 -3.69 -26.79
N CYS A 46 -15.05 -3.55 -27.35
CA CYS A 46 -14.21 -2.36 -27.23
C CYS A 46 -14.51 -1.31 -28.32
N ALA A 47 -14.24 -0.04 -28.03
CA ALA A 47 -14.40 1.07 -28.97
C ALA A 47 -13.31 1.10 -30.05
N GLY A 48 -12.17 0.47 -29.78
CA GLY A 48 -11.04 0.28 -30.69
C GLY A 48 -10.46 -1.13 -30.59
N PRO A 49 -9.35 -1.41 -31.30
CA PRO A 49 -8.69 -2.72 -31.26
C PRO A 49 -8.16 -3.03 -29.86
N LEU A 50 -7.86 -4.30 -29.58
CA LEU A 50 -7.14 -4.63 -28.34
C LEU A 50 -5.66 -4.24 -28.44
N PRO A 51 -5.05 -3.67 -27.38
CA PRO A 51 -3.62 -3.45 -27.32
C PRO A 51 -2.85 -4.77 -27.48
N GLU A 52 -1.84 -4.79 -28.35
CA GLU A 52 -1.09 -6.01 -28.71
C GLU A 52 -0.51 -6.71 -27.48
N ALA A 53 0.04 -5.95 -26.53
CA ALA A 53 0.62 -6.51 -25.32
C ALA A 53 -0.42 -7.21 -24.42
N LEU A 54 -1.66 -6.71 -24.38
CA LEU A 54 -2.74 -7.34 -23.61
C LEU A 54 -3.20 -8.65 -24.27
N ALA A 55 -3.33 -8.65 -25.59
CA ALA A 55 -3.61 -9.89 -26.33
C ALA A 55 -2.48 -10.93 -26.14
N ALA A 56 -1.22 -10.48 -26.14
CA ALA A 56 -0.06 -11.35 -25.89
C ALA A 56 -0.04 -11.91 -24.46
N LEU A 57 -0.42 -11.11 -23.46
CA LEU A 57 -0.60 -11.59 -22.08
C LEU A 57 -1.66 -12.69 -22.02
N TRP A 58 -2.85 -12.45 -22.58
CA TRP A 58 -3.93 -13.43 -22.59
C TRP A 58 -3.61 -14.72 -23.36
N GLN A 59 -2.77 -14.65 -24.39
CA GLN A 59 -2.25 -15.82 -25.10
C GLN A 59 -1.22 -16.62 -24.29
N GLN A 60 -0.67 -16.07 -23.21
CA GLN A 60 0.19 -16.79 -22.28
C GLN A 60 -0.60 -17.26 -21.06
N THR A 61 -1.46 -16.39 -20.51
CA THR A 61 -2.31 -16.70 -19.38
C THR A 61 -3.54 -15.80 -19.34
N ALA A 62 -4.72 -16.40 -19.22
CA ALA A 62 -5.98 -15.66 -19.18
C ALA A 62 -6.30 -15.08 -17.80
N GLY A 63 -5.40 -15.22 -16.81
CA GLY A 63 -5.62 -14.86 -15.42
C GLY A 63 -4.44 -15.25 -14.54
N GLY A 64 -4.53 -14.99 -13.25
CA GLY A 64 -3.50 -15.36 -12.29
C GLY A 64 -3.29 -14.25 -11.27
N ARG A 65 -2.32 -14.46 -10.39
CA ARG A 65 -2.03 -13.58 -9.28
C ARG A 65 -0.68 -12.91 -9.42
N LEU A 66 -0.63 -11.71 -8.87
CA LEU A 66 0.53 -10.85 -8.75
C LEU A 66 0.72 -10.56 -7.26
N ASP A 67 1.96 -10.51 -6.83
CA ASP A 67 2.31 -10.18 -5.45
C ASP A 67 3.46 -9.18 -5.52
N TYR A 68 3.13 -7.91 -5.64
CA TYR A 68 4.07 -6.80 -5.82
C TYR A 68 3.45 -5.51 -5.28
N ASP A 69 4.30 -4.54 -4.99
CA ASP A 69 3.91 -3.18 -4.66
C ASP A 69 3.63 -2.36 -5.94
N LEU A 70 2.62 -1.48 -5.84
CA LEU A 70 2.33 -0.45 -6.82
C LEU A 70 1.85 0.83 -6.13
N SER A 71 2.71 1.84 -6.11
CA SER A 71 2.41 3.15 -5.53
C SER A 71 2.23 4.21 -6.62
N LEU A 72 1.09 4.91 -6.61
CA LEU A 72 0.75 5.92 -7.62
C LEU A 72 0.33 7.26 -6.99
N PRO A 73 0.69 8.40 -7.60
CA PRO A 73 0.11 9.67 -7.22
C PRO A 73 -1.37 9.74 -7.63
N MET A 74 -2.24 10.09 -6.69
CA MET A 74 -3.70 10.19 -6.89
C MET A 74 -4.27 11.34 -6.06
N ASN A 75 -4.87 12.35 -6.69
CA ASN A 75 -5.47 13.51 -6.00
C ASN A 75 -4.60 14.19 -4.93
N GLY A 76 -3.27 14.21 -5.14
CA GLY A 76 -2.31 14.79 -4.19
C GLY A 76 -1.79 13.83 -3.14
N ASN A 77 -2.33 12.60 -3.07
CA ASN A 77 -1.86 11.50 -2.23
C ASN A 77 -0.85 10.61 -2.98
N VAL A 78 -0.18 9.71 -2.23
CA VAL A 78 0.55 8.56 -2.75
C VAL A 78 -0.18 7.29 -2.33
N GLU A 79 -0.95 6.71 -3.24
CA GLU A 79 -1.82 5.58 -2.95
C GLU A 79 -1.17 4.25 -3.36
N SER A 80 -1.28 3.25 -2.48
CA SER A 80 -1.01 1.86 -2.84
C SER A 80 -2.22 1.31 -3.61
N VAL A 81 -1.99 0.82 -4.82
CA VAL A 81 -3.00 0.18 -5.66
C VAL A 81 -2.78 -1.32 -5.63
N SER A 82 -3.75 -2.06 -5.10
CA SER A 82 -3.69 -3.51 -5.10
C SER A 82 -4.01 -4.05 -6.50
N TRP A 83 -2.96 -4.42 -7.23
CA TRP A 83 -3.08 -5.14 -8.50
C TRP A 83 -2.63 -6.59 -8.30
N SER A 84 -3.38 -7.32 -7.47
CA SER A 84 -3.05 -8.69 -7.09
C SER A 84 -3.67 -9.76 -7.98
N GLU A 85 -4.68 -9.41 -8.80
CA GLU A 85 -5.37 -10.33 -9.71
C GLU A 85 -5.33 -9.83 -11.16
N LEU A 86 -5.13 -10.77 -12.09
CA LEU A 86 -5.47 -10.65 -13.50
C LEU A 86 -6.82 -11.32 -13.71
N PHE A 87 -7.83 -10.54 -14.11
CA PHE A 87 -9.20 -11.02 -14.24
C PHE A 87 -9.32 -12.06 -15.35
N TRP A 88 -10.07 -13.13 -15.06
CA TRP A 88 -10.28 -14.25 -15.99
C TRP A 88 -11.72 -14.76 -15.93
N ASP A 89 -12.18 -15.42 -17.00
CA ASP A 89 -13.54 -15.97 -17.08
C ASP A 89 -13.67 -17.23 -16.22
N GLY A 90 -14.52 -17.20 -15.19
CA GLY A 90 -14.65 -18.28 -14.21
C GLY A 90 -13.85 -18.10 -12.92
N SER A 91 -13.32 -16.89 -12.65
CA SER A 91 -12.80 -16.54 -11.32
C SER A 91 -13.90 -16.71 -10.26
N ASP A 92 -13.55 -17.31 -9.12
CA ASP A 92 -14.41 -17.40 -7.94
C ASP A 92 -14.37 -16.10 -7.09
N GLY A 93 -13.69 -15.05 -7.59
CA GLY A 93 -13.62 -13.73 -6.98
C GLY A 93 -14.94 -12.94 -7.02
N TYR A 94 -14.87 -11.65 -6.69
CA TYR A 94 -16.07 -10.79 -6.62
C TYR A 94 -16.84 -10.75 -7.95
N ARG A 95 -16.11 -10.58 -9.05
CA ARG A 95 -16.58 -10.74 -10.43
C ARG A 95 -15.44 -11.35 -11.24
N ASP A 96 -15.80 -12.19 -12.17
CA ASP A 96 -14.88 -12.69 -13.20
C ASP A 96 -14.69 -11.64 -14.31
N LEU A 97 -13.84 -11.91 -15.30
CA LEU A 97 -13.57 -10.95 -16.38
C LEU A 97 -14.85 -10.51 -17.11
N GLN A 98 -15.73 -11.45 -17.44
CA GLN A 98 -17.00 -11.13 -18.10
C GLN A 98 -17.90 -10.27 -17.20
N GLY A 99 -18.01 -10.61 -15.91
CA GLY A 99 -18.80 -9.87 -14.94
C GLY A 99 -18.29 -8.45 -14.71
N TRP A 100 -16.97 -8.21 -14.79
CA TRP A 100 -16.40 -6.87 -14.78
C TRP A 100 -16.70 -6.10 -16.07
N ILE A 101 -16.57 -6.74 -17.24
CA ILE A 101 -16.92 -6.09 -18.52
C ILE A 101 -18.40 -5.67 -18.53
N GLU A 102 -19.30 -6.54 -18.08
CA GLU A 102 -20.74 -6.23 -17.98
C GLU A 102 -21.00 -5.08 -17.01
N HIS A 103 -20.34 -5.09 -15.85
CA HIS A 103 -20.45 -4.01 -14.88
C HIS A 103 -20.00 -2.65 -15.45
N GLU A 104 -18.86 -2.61 -16.14
CA GLU A 104 -18.37 -1.37 -16.76
C GLU A 104 -19.27 -0.89 -17.90
N GLN A 105 -19.94 -1.82 -18.60
CA GLN A 105 -20.95 -1.48 -19.61
C GLN A 105 -22.18 -0.84 -18.98
N GLU A 106 -22.67 -1.37 -17.86
CA GLU A 106 -23.78 -0.78 -17.09
C GLU A 106 -23.43 0.65 -16.63
N LEU A 107 -22.25 0.83 -16.01
CA LEU A 107 -21.78 2.14 -15.55
C LEU A 107 -21.63 3.14 -16.71
N ALA A 108 -21.08 2.71 -17.84
CA ALA A 108 -20.93 3.57 -19.02
C ALA A 108 -22.28 3.99 -19.61
N GLU A 109 -23.27 3.09 -19.60
CA GLU A 109 -24.64 3.40 -20.04
C GLU A 109 -25.33 4.39 -19.09
N GLU A 110 -25.21 4.19 -17.77
CA GLU A 110 -25.74 5.09 -16.75
C GLU A 110 -25.12 6.49 -16.85
N ALA A 111 -23.80 6.59 -16.91
CA ALA A 111 -23.10 7.86 -17.07
C ALA A 111 -23.54 8.60 -18.35
N ALA A 112 -23.69 7.89 -19.47
CA ALA A 112 -24.15 8.49 -20.71
C ALA A 112 -25.60 9.00 -20.63
N LYS A 113 -26.49 8.25 -19.94
CA LYS A 113 -27.87 8.68 -19.67
C LYS A 113 -27.90 9.95 -18.82
N ASP A 114 -27.11 9.99 -17.74
CA ASP A 114 -27.04 11.13 -16.82
C ASP A 114 -26.47 12.38 -17.51
N GLU A 115 -25.50 12.21 -18.41
CA GLU A 115 -24.92 13.28 -19.23
C GLU A 115 -25.78 13.65 -20.46
N GLY A 116 -26.87 12.92 -20.72
CA GLY A 116 -27.76 13.15 -21.86
C GLY A 116 -27.12 12.89 -23.23
N ARG A 117 -26.09 12.04 -23.30
CA ARG A 117 -25.41 11.67 -24.55
C ARG A 117 -25.73 10.23 -24.99
N PRO A 118 -25.76 9.95 -26.30
CA PRO A 118 -25.87 8.57 -26.77
C PRO A 118 -24.57 7.80 -26.46
N TRP A 119 -24.71 6.60 -25.93
CA TRP A 119 -23.59 5.66 -25.76
C TRP A 119 -23.53 4.68 -26.94
N SER A 120 -22.32 4.34 -27.37
CA SER A 120 -22.06 3.44 -28.51
C SER A 120 -22.25 1.96 -28.20
N GLY A 121 -22.48 1.61 -26.92
CA GLY A 121 -22.47 0.22 -26.44
C GLY A 121 -21.06 -0.41 -26.40
N LYS A 122 -20.01 0.43 -26.49
CA LYS A 122 -18.61 0.00 -26.48
C LYS A 122 -17.85 0.61 -25.32
N LEU A 123 -16.94 -0.18 -24.75
CA LEU A 123 -16.03 0.27 -23.71
C LEU A 123 -14.88 1.09 -24.30
N THR A 124 -14.52 2.19 -23.63
CA THR A 124 -13.29 2.96 -23.91
C THR A 124 -12.12 2.52 -23.01
N HIS A 125 -12.44 1.89 -21.88
CA HIS A 125 -11.51 1.33 -20.91
C HIS A 125 -11.91 -0.11 -20.64
N LEU A 126 -10.98 -1.04 -20.83
CA LEU A 126 -11.23 -2.47 -20.65
C LEU A 126 -10.62 -2.93 -19.33
N PRO A 127 -11.41 -3.38 -18.33
CA PRO A 127 -10.85 -3.93 -17.11
C PRO A 127 -10.14 -5.25 -17.39
N PHE A 128 -8.99 -5.46 -16.78
CA PHE A 128 -8.24 -6.72 -16.91
C PHE A 128 -7.49 -7.17 -15.65
N GLY A 129 -7.53 -6.38 -14.58
CA GLY A 129 -6.98 -6.75 -13.29
C GLY A 129 -7.35 -5.77 -12.19
N GLY A 130 -6.95 -6.07 -10.96
CA GLY A 130 -7.25 -5.28 -9.78
C GLY A 130 -7.30 -6.12 -8.51
N PHE A 131 -8.08 -5.64 -7.54
CA PHE A 131 -8.38 -6.35 -6.31
C PHE A 131 -9.75 -5.95 -5.78
N GLU A 132 -10.60 -6.96 -5.57
CA GLU A 132 -11.97 -6.82 -5.09
C GLU A 132 -12.74 -5.69 -5.80
N TYR A 133 -13.45 -4.85 -5.05
CA TYR A 133 -14.22 -3.72 -5.55
C TYR A 133 -13.57 -2.36 -5.25
N LEU A 134 -12.32 -2.35 -4.76
CA LEU A 134 -11.63 -1.12 -4.32
C LEU A 134 -10.58 -0.65 -5.33
N ASP A 135 -9.91 -1.55 -6.04
CA ASP A 135 -8.88 -1.21 -7.01
C ASP A 135 -9.15 -1.91 -8.35
N ARG A 136 -9.05 -1.17 -9.46
CA ARG A 136 -9.14 -1.73 -10.82
C ARG A 136 -8.06 -1.19 -11.72
N VAL A 137 -7.61 -2.03 -12.64
CA VAL A 137 -6.61 -1.74 -13.67
C VAL A 137 -7.25 -1.94 -15.04
N TYR A 138 -7.15 -0.90 -15.88
CA TYR A 138 -7.75 -0.84 -17.20
C TYR A 138 -6.71 -0.61 -18.27
N ALA A 139 -6.96 -1.20 -19.44
CA ALA A 139 -6.32 -0.82 -20.68
C ALA A 139 -7.21 0.19 -21.43
N VAL A 140 -6.64 1.32 -21.86
CA VAL A 140 -7.34 2.27 -22.73
C VAL A 140 -7.45 1.66 -24.12
N VAL A 141 -8.69 1.34 -24.53
CA VAL A 141 -8.99 0.71 -25.83
C VAL A 141 -9.61 1.69 -26.81
N GLU A 142 -9.95 2.90 -26.36
CA GLU A 142 -10.39 3.98 -27.24
C GLU A 142 -9.31 4.32 -28.29
N PRO A 143 -9.66 4.46 -29.58
CA PRO A 143 -8.71 4.93 -30.59
C PRO A 143 -8.23 6.35 -30.29
N GLY A 144 -6.91 6.55 -30.23
CA GLY A 144 -6.35 7.87 -29.96
C GLY A 144 -4.90 7.82 -29.50
N PRO A 145 -4.33 8.97 -29.13
CA PRO A 145 -2.95 9.03 -28.61
C PRO A 145 -2.77 8.25 -27.31
N GLU A 146 -3.85 8.01 -26.56
CA GLU A 146 -3.84 7.27 -25.29
C GLU A 146 -4.12 5.79 -25.41
N HIS A 147 -4.36 5.32 -26.64
CA HIS A 147 -4.61 3.92 -26.91
C HIS A 147 -3.46 3.03 -26.39
N GLY A 148 -3.79 2.00 -25.62
CA GLY A 148 -2.84 1.06 -25.03
C GLY A 148 -2.27 1.48 -23.67
N ARG A 149 -2.53 2.71 -23.22
CA ARG A 149 -2.17 3.18 -21.88
C ARG A 149 -2.83 2.32 -20.81
N ILE A 150 -2.11 2.08 -19.72
CA ILE A 150 -2.63 1.37 -18.55
C ILE A 150 -2.92 2.38 -17.44
N VAL A 151 -4.13 2.33 -16.91
CA VAL A 151 -4.60 3.22 -15.85
C VAL A 151 -5.11 2.41 -14.66
N ALA A 152 -4.94 2.95 -13.46
CA ALA A 152 -5.52 2.43 -12.24
C ALA A 152 -6.64 3.35 -11.77
N TRP A 153 -7.73 2.77 -11.31
CA TRP A 153 -8.77 3.44 -10.56
C TRP A 153 -8.82 2.90 -9.13
N LYS A 154 -8.93 3.80 -8.15
CA LYS A 154 -9.07 3.49 -6.72
C LYS A 154 -10.34 4.14 -6.18
N HIS A 155 -11.10 3.36 -5.42
CA HIS A 155 -12.30 3.82 -4.73
C HIS A 155 -11.97 4.72 -3.54
N GLY A 156 -12.72 5.80 -3.38
CA GLY A 156 -12.66 6.64 -2.18
C GLY A 156 -13.20 5.92 -0.94
N LEU A 157 -12.45 5.94 0.15
CA LEU A 157 -12.83 5.37 1.44
C LEU A 157 -13.50 6.42 2.35
N PRO A 158 -14.28 6.00 3.36
CA PRO A 158 -14.94 6.92 4.27
C PRO A 158 -13.97 7.87 4.98
N PRO A 159 -14.37 9.11 5.33
CA PRO A 159 -13.52 10.10 6.01
C PRO A 159 -12.91 9.65 7.35
N ALA A 160 -13.47 8.61 7.97
CA ALA A 160 -12.93 8.03 9.22
C ALA A 160 -11.60 7.29 9.02
N TRP A 161 -11.24 6.94 7.78
CA TRP A 161 -9.99 6.28 7.45
C TRP A 161 -8.90 7.32 7.22
N THR A 162 -8.27 7.76 8.30
CA THR A 162 -7.23 8.81 8.24
C THR A 162 -6.18 8.48 7.18
N HIS A 163 -5.80 9.51 6.43
CA HIS A 163 -4.86 9.47 5.31
C HIS A 163 -5.30 8.71 4.05
N ALA A 164 -6.44 8.01 4.07
CA ALA A 164 -6.94 7.36 2.86
C ALA A 164 -7.38 8.37 1.79
N LEU A 165 -7.39 7.92 0.54
CA LEU A 165 -8.13 8.58 -0.53
C LEU A 165 -9.63 8.55 -0.20
N HIS A 166 -10.31 9.70 -0.23
CA HIS A 166 -11.74 9.81 0.12
C HIS A 166 -12.69 10.02 -1.06
N GLU A 167 -12.12 10.27 -2.24
CA GLU A 167 -12.85 10.41 -3.50
C GLU A 167 -12.23 9.49 -4.52
N ASP A 168 -13.07 8.89 -5.36
CA ASP A 168 -12.62 8.08 -6.48
C ASP A 168 -11.55 8.81 -7.32
N SER A 169 -10.45 8.12 -7.61
CA SER A 169 -9.34 8.71 -8.36
C SER A 169 -8.81 7.76 -9.41
N VAL A 170 -8.41 8.32 -10.55
CA VAL A 170 -7.76 7.59 -11.64
C VAL A 170 -6.34 8.12 -11.83
N SER A 171 -5.38 7.23 -12.02
CA SER A 171 -4.00 7.59 -12.36
C SER A 171 -3.45 6.70 -13.47
N THR A 172 -2.53 7.25 -14.25
CA THR A 172 -1.83 6.46 -15.28
C THR A 172 -0.71 5.67 -14.62
N ILE A 173 -0.72 4.34 -14.80
CA ILE A 173 0.40 3.49 -14.38
C ILE A 173 1.55 3.65 -15.38
N ALA A 174 1.27 3.44 -16.67
CA ALA A 174 2.28 3.50 -17.73
C ALA A 174 1.67 3.71 -19.12
N PRO A 175 2.46 4.14 -20.12
CA PRO A 175 2.01 4.28 -21.51
C PRO A 175 1.61 2.98 -22.20
N ASP A 176 2.06 1.83 -21.68
CA ASP A 176 1.73 0.50 -22.20
C ASP A 176 1.79 -0.58 -21.11
N LEU A 177 1.35 -1.79 -21.45
CA LEU A 177 1.30 -2.91 -20.50
C LEU A 177 2.67 -3.35 -19.99
N ARG A 178 3.71 -3.32 -20.83
CA ARG A 178 5.05 -3.72 -20.39
C ARG A 178 5.61 -2.72 -19.39
N GLY A 179 5.38 -1.43 -19.63
CA GLY A 179 5.69 -0.37 -18.67
C GLY A 179 4.90 -0.52 -17.36
N ALA A 180 3.64 -0.97 -17.42
CA ALA A 180 2.84 -1.20 -16.23
C ALA A 180 3.37 -2.35 -15.38
N PHE A 181 3.75 -3.46 -16.00
CA PHE A 181 4.44 -4.55 -15.31
C PHE A 181 5.81 -4.12 -14.77
N ALA A 182 6.54 -3.25 -15.49
CA ALA A 182 7.81 -2.70 -15.00
C ALA A 182 7.64 -1.77 -13.77
N ALA A 183 6.45 -1.19 -13.58
CA ALA A 183 6.13 -0.37 -12.41
C ALA A 183 5.83 -1.20 -11.15
N LEU A 184 5.46 -2.48 -11.29
CA LEU A 184 5.35 -3.41 -10.16
C LEU A 184 6.73 -3.64 -9.56
N HIS A 185 6.90 -3.53 -8.25
CA HIS A 185 8.19 -3.69 -7.58
C HIS A 185 8.03 -4.37 -6.21
N LEU A 186 9.14 -4.54 -5.51
CA LEU A 186 9.15 -4.93 -4.10
C LEU A 186 9.88 -3.83 -3.34
N ASP A 187 9.21 -3.21 -2.37
CA ASP A 187 9.81 -2.15 -1.55
C ASP A 187 10.93 -2.69 -0.63
N GLU A 188 10.83 -3.96 -0.22
CA GLU A 188 11.83 -4.67 0.58
C GLU A 188 12.13 -6.07 0.05
N ASP A 189 13.15 -6.72 0.62
CA ASP A 189 13.51 -8.08 0.28
C ASP A 189 12.51 -9.06 0.93
N PRO A 190 11.70 -9.81 0.16
CA PRO A 190 10.70 -10.72 0.71
C PRO A 190 11.33 -11.90 1.46
N LEU A 191 12.64 -12.14 1.34
CA LEU A 191 13.38 -13.16 2.09
C LEU A 191 13.91 -12.63 3.44
N ALA A 192 13.84 -11.32 3.67
CA ALA A 192 14.24 -10.66 4.91
C ALA A 192 13.28 -9.50 5.24
N PRO A 193 11.98 -9.77 5.42
CA PRO A 193 10.97 -8.75 5.62
C PRO A 193 11.14 -8.06 6.99
N THR A 194 10.75 -6.79 7.05
CA THR A 194 10.79 -6.00 8.29
C THR A 194 9.48 -6.05 9.09
N GLY A 195 8.37 -6.46 8.45
CA GLY A 195 7.05 -6.59 9.08
C GLY A 195 6.38 -7.96 8.86
N ASP A 196 5.23 -8.15 9.52
CA ASP A 196 4.46 -9.41 9.45
C ASP A 196 3.71 -9.59 8.11
N TYR A 197 3.44 -8.49 7.40
CA TYR A 197 2.77 -8.44 6.11
C TYR A 197 3.64 -7.69 5.11
N PHE A 198 3.98 -8.34 4.00
CA PHE A 198 4.87 -7.80 2.97
C PHE A 198 4.54 -8.40 1.60
N SER A 199 4.81 -7.65 0.53
CA SER A 199 4.69 -8.18 -0.83
C SER A 199 5.71 -9.28 -1.08
N GLY A 200 5.23 -10.38 -1.65
CA GLY A 200 5.99 -11.61 -1.90
C GLY A 200 5.66 -12.75 -0.95
N GLN A 201 4.99 -12.47 0.17
CA GLN A 201 4.56 -13.50 1.10
C GLN A 201 3.64 -14.54 0.45
N ALA A 202 2.67 -14.12 -0.38
CA ALA A 202 1.73 -15.02 -1.03
C ALA A 202 2.40 -15.86 -2.12
N LEU A 203 3.31 -15.27 -2.89
CA LEU A 203 4.09 -16.02 -3.87
C LEU A 203 5.00 -17.06 -3.19
N LEU A 204 5.73 -16.68 -2.15
CA LEU A 204 6.63 -17.60 -1.45
C LEU A 204 5.87 -18.78 -0.84
N GLN A 205 4.73 -18.51 -0.18
CA GLN A 205 3.85 -19.58 0.32
C GLN A 205 3.35 -20.49 -0.80
N TYR A 206 2.96 -19.92 -1.94
CA TYR A 206 2.53 -20.70 -3.10
C TYR A 206 3.64 -21.62 -3.61
N LEU A 207 4.88 -21.13 -3.70
CA LEU A 207 6.01 -21.90 -4.18
C LEU A 207 6.40 -23.02 -3.21
N ASP A 208 6.37 -22.75 -1.91
CA ASP A 208 6.56 -23.76 -0.87
C ASP A 208 5.54 -24.90 -1.01
N ASP A 209 4.26 -24.57 -1.20
CA ASP A 209 3.21 -25.55 -1.43
C ASP A 209 3.45 -26.35 -2.71
N ARG A 210 3.89 -25.70 -3.81
CA ARG A 210 4.24 -26.37 -5.07
C ARG A 210 5.42 -27.32 -4.92
N HIS A 211 6.42 -26.95 -4.14
CA HIS A 211 7.55 -27.82 -3.83
C HIS A 211 7.10 -29.02 -3.00
N GLN A 212 6.43 -28.78 -1.87
CA GLN A 212 6.09 -29.82 -0.90
C GLN A 212 5.01 -30.79 -1.38
N ALA A 213 3.97 -30.29 -2.06
CA ALA A 213 2.80 -31.09 -2.41
C ALA A 213 2.74 -31.48 -3.90
N HIS A 214 3.46 -30.77 -4.78
CA HIS A 214 3.33 -30.94 -6.23
C HIS A 214 4.65 -31.30 -6.94
N GLY A 215 5.77 -31.36 -6.21
CA GLY A 215 7.05 -31.82 -6.75
C GLY A 215 7.82 -30.80 -7.59
N LEU A 216 7.61 -29.50 -7.37
CA LEU A 216 8.46 -28.48 -7.95
C LEU A 216 9.90 -28.67 -7.46
N ASP A 217 10.85 -28.77 -8.38
CA ASP A 217 12.26 -28.94 -8.05
C ASP A 217 12.80 -27.73 -7.26
N LEU A 218 13.62 -28.01 -6.23
CA LEU A 218 14.11 -26.98 -5.31
C LEU A 218 15.06 -25.99 -6.02
N ASP A 219 15.93 -26.47 -6.92
CA ASP A 219 16.86 -25.58 -7.63
C ASP A 219 16.09 -24.66 -8.60
N LEU A 220 15.03 -25.17 -9.23
CA LEU A 220 14.13 -24.36 -10.07
C LEU A 220 13.34 -23.34 -9.25
N MET A 221 12.86 -23.73 -8.06
CA MET A 221 12.19 -22.82 -7.13
C MET A 221 13.12 -21.69 -6.68
N ASP A 222 14.34 -22.01 -6.22
CA ASP A 222 15.34 -21.04 -5.80
C ASP A 222 15.71 -20.09 -6.94
N LYS A 223 15.82 -20.60 -8.17
CA LYS A 223 16.05 -19.80 -9.37
C LYS A 223 14.89 -18.83 -9.66
N LEU A 224 13.64 -19.28 -9.48
CA LEU A 224 12.47 -18.42 -9.63
C LEU A 224 12.41 -17.34 -8.55
N VAL A 225 12.71 -17.68 -7.30
CA VAL A 225 12.80 -16.72 -6.19
C VAL A 225 13.90 -15.68 -6.47
N ALA A 226 15.07 -16.11 -6.93
CA ALA A 226 16.15 -15.20 -7.31
C ALA A 226 15.75 -14.29 -8.49
N PHE A 227 14.96 -14.80 -9.45
CA PHE A 227 14.40 -13.99 -10.53
C PHE A 227 13.39 -12.96 -10.00
N TYR A 228 12.48 -13.39 -9.12
CA TYR A 228 11.46 -12.54 -8.51
C TYR A 228 12.07 -11.40 -7.69
N CYS A 229 13.10 -11.68 -6.89
CA CYS A 229 13.80 -10.68 -6.07
C CYS A 229 14.53 -9.61 -6.89
N ARG A 230 14.64 -9.74 -8.23
CA ARG A 230 15.12 -8.65 -9.09
C ARG A 230 14.17 -7.46 -9.14
N ALA A 231 12.91 -7.66 -8.72
CA ALA A 231 11.93 -6.58 -8.60
C ALA A 231 12.13 -5.72 -7.34
N VAL A 232 13.02 -6.13 -6.42
CA VAL A 232 13.39 -5.33 -5.25
C VAL A 232 14.03 -4.02 -5.70
N VAL A 233 13.52 -2.91 -5.17
CA VAL A 233 14.03 -1.58 -5.48
C VAL A 233 15.46 -1.41 -4.95
N ASP A 234 16.42 -1.25 -5.86
CA ASP A 234 17.81 -0.92 -5.48
C ASP A 234 17.96 0.58 -5.24
N TRP A 235 17.71 0.99 -3.99
CA TRP A 235 17.96 2.36 -3.53
C TRP A 235 19.38 2.60 -3.04
N ARG A 236 20.13 1.54 -2.71
CA ARG A 236 21.50 1.64 -2.17
C ARG A 236 22.48 2.13 -3.22
N THR A 237 22.38 1.65 -4.46
CA THR A 237 23.26 2.10 -5.54
C THR A 237 23.08 3.60 -5.85
N PRO A 238 21.86 4.12 -6.09
CA PRO A 238 21.66 5.56 -6.29
C PRO A 238 22.03 6.43 -5.09
N LEU A 239 21.91 5.91 -3.86
CA LEU A 239 22.35 6.60 -2.64
C LEU A 239 23.88 6.76 -2.64
N ALA A 240 24.62 5.66 -2.82
CA ALA A 240 26.07 5.66 -2.88
C ALA A 240 26.62 6.54 -4.02
N ASP A 241 25.94 6.56 -5.17
CA ASP A 241 26.30 7.38 -6.33
C ASP A 241 25.87 8.86 -6.19
N GLY A 242 25.13 9.22 -5.15
CA GLY A 242 24.62 10.58 -4.93
C GLY A 242 23.55 11.01 -5.95
N THR A 243 22.87 10.05 -6.58
CA THR A 243 21.84 10.29 -7.61
C THR A 243 20.41 10.11 -7.09
N LEU A 244 20.23 9.52 -5.90
CA LEU A 244 18.93 9.16 -5.32
C LEU A 244 17.91 10.31 -5.33
N ARG A 245 18.32 11.56 -5.04
CA ARG A 245 17.43 12.74 -5.05
C ARG A 245 16.72 13.01 -6.38
N ARG A 246 17.19 12.43 -7.49
CA ARG A 246 16.59 12.55 -8.83
C ARG A 246 15.61 11.42 -9.14
N LEU A 247 15.44 10.47 -8.22
CA LEU A 247 14.64 9.26 -8.39
C LEU A 247 13.61 9.17 -7.24
N PRO A 248 12.54 9.98 -7.25
CA PRO A 248 11.62 10.12 -6.11
C PRO A 248 10.99 8.80 -5.64
N ALA A 249 10.62 7.92 -6.56
CA ALA A 249 10.04 6.61 -6.21
C ALA A 249 11.06 5.72 -5.45
N ILE A 250 12.33 5.73 -5.88
CA ILE A 250 13.40 4.96 -5.24
C ILE A 250 13.78 5.58 -3.89
N ALA A 251 13.79 6.92 -3.81
CA ALA A 251 14.02 7.62 -2.54
C ALA A 251 12.94 7.31 -1.51
N ARG A 252 11.68 7.16 -1.95
CA ARG A 252 10.57 6.72 -1.09
C ARG A 252 10.79 5.33 -0.52
N ALA A 253 11.18 4.36 -1.36
CA ALA A 253 11.50 3.00 -0.89
C ALA A 253 12.62 3.01 0.17
N ALA A 254 13.67 3.83 -0.03
CA ALA A 254 14.73 3.98 0.96
C ALA A 254 14.22 4.57 2.29
N LEU A 255 13.34 5.57 2.22
CA LEU A 255 12.74 6.20 3.39
C LEU A 255 11.79 5.25 4.12
N HIS A 256 10.96 4.50 3.40
CA HIS A 256 10.09 3.48 3.98
C HIS A 256 10.91 2.39 4.69
N HIS A 257 12.02 1.95 4.11
CA HIS A 257 12.95 1.04 4.77
C HIS A 257 13.54 1.63 6.05
N ALA A 258 13.97 2.90 6.02
CA ALA A 258 14.50 3.58 7.20
C ALA A 258 13.45 3.69 8.33
N ILE A 259 12.19 3.97 7.97
CA ILE A 259 11.09 4.04 8.94
C ILE A 259 10.77 2.64 9.49
N GLY A 260 10.59 1.63 8.62
CA GLY A 260 10.24 0.27 9.04
C GLY A 260 11.30 -0.41 9.92
N THR A 261 12.57 0.02 9.81
CA THR A 261 13.68 -0.46 10.65
C THR A 261 14.03 0.46 11.83
N ASP A 262 13.28 1.56 12.00
CA ASP A 262 13.56 2.66 12.95
C ASP A 262 15.01 3.19 12.87
N ASP A 263 15.57 3.25 11.65
CA ASP A 263 16.96 3.64 11.38
C ASP A 263 17.13 5.16 11.23
N ALA A 264 17.42 5.81 12.34
CA ALA A 264 17.72 7.24 12.41
C ALA A 264 18.97 7.64 11.59
N ASP A 265 19.97 6.76 11.49
CA ASP A 265 21.22 7.06 10.78
C ASP A 265 20.98 7.07 9.26
N LEU A 266 20.18 6.12 8.76
CA LEU A 266 19.76 6.11 7.36
C LEU A 266 18.92 7.34 7.02
N VAL A 267 17.99 7.78 7.88
CA VAL A 267 17.25 9.04 7.67
C VAL A 267 18.22 10.22 7.54
N ALA A 268 19.24 10.30 8.39
CA ALA A 268 20.25 11.35 8.32
C ALA A 268 21.09 11.27 7.03
N GLU A 269 21.41 10.07 6.56
CA GLU A 269 22.10 9.85 5.28
C GLU A 269 21.25 10.31 4.08
N LEU A 270 19.97 9.96 4.06
CA LEU A 270 19.02 10.40 3.03
C LEU A 270 18.91 11.93 2.99
N ALA A 271 18.82 12.57 4.16
CA ALA A 271 18.82 14.03 4.26
C ALA A 271 20.13 14.63 3.72
N ALA A 272 21.28 14.05 4.06
CA ALA A 272 22.60 14.50 3.57
C ALA A 272 22.76 14.32 2.06
N ALA A 273 22.12 13.30 1.47
CA ALA A 273 22.05 13.10 0.03
C ALA A 273 21.12 14.11 -0.70
N GLY A 274 20.38 14.92 0.06
CA GLY A 274 19.45 15.92 -0.45
C GLY A 274 18.13 15.33 -0.92
N VAL A 275 17.71 14.19 -0.35
CA VAL A 275 16.34 13.68 -0.50
C VAL A 275 15.39 14.65 0.19
N SER A 276 14.33 15.07 -0.51
CA SER A 276 13.26 15.87 0.10
C SER A 276 12.30 14.94 0.84
N PHE A 277 11.90 15.36 2.04
CA PHE A 277 10.86 14.72 2.84
C PHE A 277 9.51 15.43 2.72
N ASP A 278 9.37 16.29 1.70
CA ASP A 278 8.13 17.03 1.46
C ASP A 278 7.09 16.14 0.78
N GLY A 279 5.84 16.36 1.16
CA GLY A 279 4.69 15.71 0.55
C GLY A 279 4.41 14.31 1.11
N PRO A 280 3.29 13.72 0.66
CA PRO A 280 2.83 12.46 1.19
C PRO A 280 3.73 11.28 0.82
N GLN A 281 3.81 10.33 1.75
CA GLN A 281 4.52 9.06 1.60
C GLN A 281 3.55 7.88 1.49
N GLN A 282 2.44 7.92 2.23
CA GLN A 282 1.39 6.90 2.22
C GLN A 282 0.01 7.55 2.39
N GLY A 283 -0.83 7.44 1.37
CA GLY A 283 -2.06 8.21 1.29
C GLY A 283 -1.73 9.71 1.34
N SER A 284 -2.35 10.45 2.26
CA SER A 284 -1.98 11.84 2.58
C SER A 284 -0.95 11.98 3.72
N ALA A 285 -0.51 10.88 4.33
CA ALA A 285 0.40 10.90 5.48
C ALA A 285 1.79 11.41 5.09
N LEU A 286 2.36 12.29 5.91
CA LEU A 286 3.75 12.73 5.78
C LEU A 286 4.69 11.65 6.32
N ALA A 287 5.99 11.76 6.01
CA ALA A 287 7.00 10.84 6.52
C ALA A 287 6.99 10.75 8.06
N THR A 288 6.78 11.88 8.74
CA THR A 288 6.68 11.93 10.20
C THR A 288 5.44 11.21 10.72
N ASP A 289 4.31 11.31 10.01
CA ASP A 289 3.05 10.66 10.42
C ASP A 289 3.18 9.14 10.31
N VAL A 290 3.78 8.66 9.21
CA VAL A 290 4.06 7.23 9.01
C VAL A 290 4.99 6.72 10.11
N ALA A 291 6.10 7.42 10.39
CA ALA A 291 7.04 7.00 11.43
C ALA A 291 6.43 6.98 12.84
N ILE A 292 5.64 8.00 13.20
CA ILE A 292 4.96 8.05 14.50
C ILE A 292 3.92 6.94 14.63
N GLY A 293 3.12 6.71 13.58
CA GLY A 293 2.08 5.68 13.55
C GLY A 293 2.64 4.26 13.67
N GLN A 294 3.84 4.02 13.14
CA GLN A 294 4.54 2.73 13.26
C GLN A 294 5.35 2.59 14.57
N GLY A 295 5.40 3.63 15.40
CA GLY A 295 6.25 3.63 16.60
C GLY A 295 7.76 3.74 16.32
N ALA A 296 8.15 4.08 15.10
CA ALA A 296 9.53 4.31 14.68
C ALA A 296 10.03 5.68 15.17
N PHE A 297 10.19 5.80 16.49
CA PHE A 297 10.47 7.07 17.16
C PHE A 297 11.89 7.60 16.92
N ALA A 298 12.87 6.72 16.66
CA ALA A 298 14.21 7.18 16.32
C ALA A 298 14.23 7.79 14.91
N ALA A 299 13.59 7.13 13.94
CA ALA A 299 13.40 7.65 12.58
C ALA A 299 12.57 8.94 12.58
N ALA A 300 11.46 9.00 13.34
CA ALA A 300 10.66 10.22 13.48
C ALA A 300 11.48 11.39 14.04
N MET A 301 12.30 11.18 15.07
CA MET A 301 13.20 12.20 15.59
C MET A 301 14.21 12.68 14.55
N ALA A 302 14.80 11.76 13.79
CA ALA A 302 15.74 12.09 12.72
C ALA A 302 15.06 12.92 11.60
N LEU A 303 13.84 12.56 11.22
CA LEU A 303 13.03 13.30 10.24
C LEU A 303 12.77 14.74 10.69
N VAL A 304 12.31 14.92 11.93
CA VAL A 304 12.07 16.27 12.49
C VAL A 304 13.37 17.08 12.53
N ARG A 305 14.49 16.47 12.92
CA ARG A 305 15.82 17.14 12.92
C ARG A 305 16.29 17.51 11.53
N ALA A 306 15.96 16.70 10.52
CA ALA A 306 16.26 16.97 9.13
C ALA A 306 15.32 18.01 8.49
N GLY A 307 14.32 18.50 9.24
CA GLY A 307 13.38 19.52 8.77
C GLY A 307 12.22 18.95 7.96
N ALA A 308 11.91 17.66 8.10
CA ALA A 308 10.69 17.10 7.53
C ALA A 308 9.45 17.85 8.07
N PRO A 309 8.43 18.10 7.23
CA PRO A 309 7.19 18.74 7.70
C PRO A 309 6.50 17.90 8.77
N VAL A 310 5.94 18.56 9.79
CA VAL A 310 5.16 17.93 10.86
C VAL A 310 3.70 18.35 10.72
N ALA A 311 2.79 17.38 10.66
CA ALA A 311 1.35 17.65 10.62
C ALA A 311 0.85 18.26 11.93
N ARG A 312 -0.17 19.11 11.85
CA ARG A 312 -0.77 19.77 13.03
C ARG A 312 -1.33 18.75 14.02
N ASP A 313 -1.84 17.63 13.52
CA ASP A 313 -2.43 16.53 14.28
C ASP A 313 -1.47 15.36 14.53
N ALA A 314 -0.16 15.50 14.25
CA ALA A 314 0.83 14.42 14.36
C ALA A 314 0.83 13.71 15.73
N LEU A 315 0.58 14.43 16.83
CA LEU A 315 0.50 13.86 18.18
C LEU A 315 -0.70 12.92 18.37
N GLY A 316 -1.75 13.05 17.55
CA GLY A 316 -2.90 12.15 17.52
C GLY A 316 -2.56 10.77 16.96
N ASN A 317 -1.47 10.62 16.21
CA ASN A 317 -1.05 9.37 15.59
C ASN A 317 -0.14 8.51 16.49
N VAL A 318 0.31 9.02 17.65
CA VAL A 318 1.20 8.29 18.56
C VAL A 318 0.56 6.99 19.03
N ASP A 319 1.21 5.85 18.79
CA ASP A 319 0.72 4.54 19.22
C ASP A 319 1.79 3.76 20.03
N GLY A 320 2.54 4.46 20.87
CA GLY A 320 3.59 3.87 21.71
C GLY A 320 4.18 4.85 22.71
N GLN A 321 5.20 4.41 23.45
CA GLN A 321 5.90 5.23 24.46
C GLN A 321 6.81 6.28 23.82
N ILE A 322 6.21 7.39 23.37
CA ILE A 322 6.94 8.53 22.81
C ILE A 322 7.81 9.22 23.88
N SER A 323 9.04 9.58 23.52
CA SER A 323 9.95 10.29 24.43
C SER A 323 9.58 11.78 24.57
N PRO A 324 9.85 12.38 25.75
CA PRO A 324 9.65 13.82 25.98
C PRO A 324 10.41 14.70 24.97
N GLU A 325 11.58 14.24 24.53
CA GLU A 325 12.40 14.92 23.53
C GLU A 325 11.69 14.96 22.18
N LEU A 326 11.12 13.84 21.72
CA LEU A 326 10.37 13.79 20.46
C LEU A 326 9.09 14.61 20.55
N THR A 327 8.34 14.49 21.65
CA THR A 327 7.15 15.32 21.87
C THR A 327 7.46 16.82 21.81
N SER A 328 8.54 17.25 22.45
CA SER A 328 8.99 18.65 22.40
C SER A 328 9.38 19.07 20.98
N ALA A 329 10.06 18.20 20.25
CA ALA A 329 10.46 18.46 18.86
C ALA A 329 9.25 18.58 17.93
N LEU A 330 8.23 17.73 18.08
CA LEU A 330 7.00 17.80 17.29
C LEU A 330 6.24 19.11 17.55
N LEU A 331 6.05 19.48 18.82
CA LEU A 331 5.40 20.74 19.21
C LEU A 331 6.16 21.96 18.65
N ALA A 332 7.50 21.95 18.75
CA ALA A 332 8.33 23.04 18.23
C ALA A 332 8.29 23.16 16.69
N ASN A 333 7.91 22.09 15.98
CA ASN A 333 7.86 22.05 14.51
C ASN A 333 6.42 22.07 13.95
N GLY A 334 5.43 22.44 14.77
CA GLY A 334 4.08 22.77 14.31
C GLY A 334 2.97 21.78 14.68
N ALA A 335 3.28 20.71 15.43
CA ALA A 335 2.24 19.88 16.00
C ALA A 335 1.43 20.68 17.03
N GLU A 336 0.11 20.55 17.00
CA GLU A 336 -0.80 21.25 17.91
C GLU A 336 -1.07 20.40 19.14
N PRO A 337 -0.94 20.99 20.35
CA PRO A 337 -1.26 20.27 21.57
C PRO A 337 -2.78 20.10 21.66
N SER A 338 -3.22 18.90 22.02
CA SER A 338 -4.63 18.58 22.21
C SER A 338 -4.83 17.70 23.43
N VAL A 339 -6.02 17.76 24.03
CA VAL A 339 -6.37 16.93 25.19
C VAL A 339 -6.41 15.44 24.82
N ALA A 340 -6.92 15.12 23.63
CA ALA A 340 -6.87 13.76 23.08
C ALA A 340 -5.43 13.23 23.02
N ALA A 341 -4.45 14.04 22.62
CA ALA A 341 -3.04 13.62 22.61
C ALA A 341 -2.46 13.39 24.02
N ILE A 342 -2.89 14.16 25.04
CA ILE A 342 -2.53 13.91 26.45
C ILE A 342 -3.02 12.53 26.87
N VAL A 343 -4.32 12.25 26.63
CA VAL A 343 -4.96 10.97 26.98
C VAL A 343 -4.28 9.81 26.25
N LYS A 344 -4.00 9.97 24.95
CA LYS A 344 -3.32 8.94 24.15
C LYS A 344 -1.91 8.66 24.65
N CYS A 345 -1.10 9.68 24.89
CA CYS A 345 0.25 9.50 25.45
C CYS A 345 0.22 8.85 26.85
N ALA A 346 -0.74 9.25 27.70
CA ALA A 346 -0.93 8.64 29.01
C ALA A 346 -1.30 7.16 28.91
N ALA A 347 -2.25 6.79 28.04
CA ALA A 347 -2.63 5.40 27.80
C ALA A 347 -1.48 4.57 27.23
N CYS A 348 -0.66 5.15 26.35
CA CYS A 348 0.54 4.51 25.82
C CYS A 348 1.69 4.40 26.85
N GLY A 349 1.52 4.87 28.09
CA GLY A 349 2.57 4.78 29.12
C GLY A 349 3.66 5.84 29.02
N ALA A 350 3.38 6.98 28.37
CA ALA A 350 4.30 8.12 28.23
C ALA A 350 3.86 9.33 29.08
N PRO A 351 3.87 9.25 30.42
CA PRO A 351 3.33 10.29 31.30
C PRO A 351 4.08 11.62 31.17
N ALA A 352 5.41 11.59 31.05
CA ALA A 352 6.22 12.81 30.91
C ALA A 352 5.87 13.58 29.62
N SER A 353 5.62 12.87 28.53
CA SER A 353 5.16 13.44 27.26
C SER A 353 3.73 13.98 27.38
N ALA A 354 2.85 13.28 28.10
CA ALA A 354 1.49 13.76 28.39
C ALA A 354 1.50 15.07 29.21
N HIS A 355 2.38 15.20 30.22
CA HIS A 355 2.57 16.45 30.97
C HIS A 355 3.08 17.59 30.09
N LEU A 356 4.04 17.33 29.18
CA LEU A 356 4.52 18.35 28.23
C LEU A 356 3.40 18.85 27.31
N ILE A 357 2.55 17.95 26.82
CA ILE A 357 1.40 18.34 25.98
C ILE A 357 0.38 19.11 26.81
N ALA A 358 0.14 18.73 28.07
CA ALA A 358 -0.74 19.47 28.98
C ALA A 358 -0.27 20.92 29.20
N ASP A 359 1.03 21.11 29.45
CA ASP A 359 1.62 22.44 29.58
C ASP A 359 1.45 23.26 28.29
N ALA A 360 1.66 22.64 27.12
CA ALA A 360 1.46 23.29 25.83
C ALA A 360 -0.01 23.64 25.57
N CYS A 361 -0.96 22.77 25.93
CA CYS A 361 -2.40 23.03 25.87
C CYS A 361 -2.77 24.26 26.74
N ALA A 362 -2.26 24.32 27.96
CA ALA A 362 -2.50 25.43 28.87
C ALA A 362 -1.95 26.75 28.31
N GLN A 363 -0.76 26.72 27.69
CA GLN A 363 -0.19 27.89 27.00
C GLN A 363 -1.02 28.32 25.78
N ALA A 364 -1.67 27.38 25.10
CA ALA A 364 -2.60 27.64 24.00
C ALA A 364 -4.00 28.12 24.49
N GLY A 365 -4.23 28.23 25.80
CA GLY A 365 -5.48 28.71 26.38
C GLY A 365 -6.57 27.65 26.51
N ILE A 366 -6.22 26.36 26.40
CA ILE A 366 -7.15 25.25 26.61
C ILE A 366 -7.33 25.02 28.13
N ASP A 367 -8.57 24.92 28.58
CA ASP A 367 -8.89 24.55 29.97
C ASP A 367 -8.71 23.03 30.15
N VAL A 368 -7.47 22.62 30.40
CA VAL A 368 -7.04 21.21 30.37
C VAL A 368 -7.73 20.34 31.42
N PRO A 369 -7.82 20.72 32.72
CA PRO A 369 -8.34 19.80 33.73
C PRO A 369 -9.77 19.26 33.47
N PRO A 370 -10.78 20.09 33.14
CA PRO A 370 -12.12 19.57 32.85
C PRO A 370 -12.18 18.79 31.54
N ALA A 371 -11.48 19.25 30.50
CA ALA A 371 -11.46 18.56 29.20
C ALA A 371 -10.77 17.19 29.30
N PHE A 372 -9.67 17.11 30.05
CA PHE A 372 -8.94 15.85 30.27
C PHE A 372 -9.80 14.79 30.94
N VAL A 373 -10.61 15.17 31.94
CA VAL A 373 -11.52 14.21 32.60
C VAL A 373 -12.53 13.63 31.61
N ILE A 374 -13.11 14.47 30.74
CA ILE A 374 -14.09 14.04 29.74
C ILE A 374 -13.46 13.05 28.75
N ASP A 375 -12.33 13.42 28.13
CA ASP A 375 -11.67 12.57 27.12
C ASP A 375 -11.12 11.29 27.76
N ARG A 376 -10.52 11.37 28.96
CA ARG A 376 -10.03 10.19 29.70
C ARG A 376 -11.16 9.20 29.95
N ASP A 377 -12.30 9.66 30.47
CA ASP A 377 -13.40 8.76 30.84
C ASP A 377 -14.06 8.14 29.59
N ALA A 378 -14.13 8.88 28.47
CA ALA A 378 -14.57 8.35 27.19
C ALA A 378 -13.62 7.27 26.65
N THR A 379 -12.31 7.54 26.61
CA THR A 379 -11.32 6.56 26.16
C THR A 379 -11.23 5.34 27.08
N LEU A 380 -11.37 5.50 28.39
CA LEU A 380 -11.43 4.36 29.32
C LEU A 380 -12.65 3.47 29.02
N ALA A 381 -13.83 4.06 28.82
CA ALA A 381 -15.03 3.30 28.50
C ALA A 381 -14.89 2.52 27.18
N GLU A 382 -14.25 3.12 26.15
CA GLU A 382 -13.95 2.47 24.89
C GLU A 382 -12.99 1.28 25.07
N LEU A 383 -11.84 1.50 25.74
CA LEU A 383 -10.86 0.45 25.98
C LEU A 383 -11.43 -0.72 26.82
N GLU A 384 -12.24 -0.42 27.84
CA GLU A 384 -12.89 -1.44 28.68
C GLU A 384 -13.91 -2.27 27.88
N ALA A 385 -14.68 -1.63 26.99
CA ALA A 385 -15.61 -2.31 26.10
C ALA A 385 -14.87 -3.21 25.11
N THR A 386 -13.83 -2.70 24.44
CA THR A 386 -13.02 -3.50 23.51
C THR A 386 -12.32 -4.66 24.22
N LEU A 387 -11.82 -4.46 25.44
CA LEU A 387 -11.20 -5.54 26.22
C LEU A 387 -12.20 -6.67 26.53
N LEU A 388 -13.46 -6.33 26.80
CA LEU A 388 -14.51 -7.32 27.02
C LEU A 388 -14.75 -8.14 25.74
N GLU A 389 -14.92 -7.48 24.60
CA GLU A 389 -15.14 -8.13 23.31
C GLU A 389 -13.97 -9.05 22.92
N VAL A 390 -12.73 -8.61 23.15
CA VAL A 390 -11.53 -9.43 22.88
C VAL A 390 -11.47 -10.66 23.78
N ARG A 391 -11.83 -10.53 25.07
CA ARG A 391 -11.88 -11.67 26.01
C ARG A 391 -12.99 -12.65 25.69
N GLU A 392 -14.10 -12.17 25.15
CA GLU A 392 -15.22 -13.00 24.70
C GLU A 392 -14.97 -13.63 23.32
N GLY A 393 -13.91 -13.22 22.63
CA GLY A 393 -13.56 -13.71 21.29
C GLY A 393 -14.48 -13.21 20.18
N THR A 394 -15.26 -12.16 20.45
CA THR A 394 -16.16 -11.54 19.47
C THR A 394 -15.45 -10.51 18.59
N HIS A 395 -14.28 -10.03 19.02
CA HIS A 395 -13.45 -9.08 18.30
C HIS A 395 -11.96 -9.42 18.46
N GLY A 396 -11.16 -9.20 17.40
CA GLY A 396 -9.70 -9.26 17.47
C GLY A 396 -9.12 -7.86 17.54
N HIS A 397 -8.13 -7.62 18.39
CA HIS A 397 -7.47 -6.32 18.53
C HIS A 397 -5.95 -6.49 18.50
N TYR A 398 -5.23 -5.61 17.81
CA TYR A 398 -3.78 -5.73 17.58
C TYR A 398 -2.94 -5.77 18.87
N LEU A 399 -3.38 -5.05 19.91
CA LEU A 399 -2.75 -5.10 21.25
C LEU A 399 -3.04 -6.38 22.04
N GLY A 400 -4.06 -7.15 21.64
CA GLY A 400 -4.61 -8.23 22.44
C GLY A 400 -5.20 -7.76 23.79
N ALA A 401 -5.65 -8.73 24.60
CA ALA A 401 -6.27 -8.44 25.89
C ALA A 401 -5.27 -7.87 26.93
N GLU A 402 -4.00 -8.27 26.86
CA GLU A 402 -2.97 -7.80 27.79
C GLU A 402 -2.60 -6.34 27.52
N GLY A 403 -2.33 -5.98 26.26
CA GLY A 403 -2.00 -4.59 25.92
C GLY A 403 -3.16 -3.62 26.14
N LEU A 404 -4.41 -4.05 25.93
CA LEU A 404 -5.59 -3.25 26.29
C LEU A 404 -5.69 -3.01 27.80
N ALA A 405 -5.46 -4.05 28.62
CA ALA A 405 -5.47 -3.92 30.08
C ALA A 405 -4.35 -2.99 30.58
N GLU A 406 -3.16 -3.06 29.96
CA GLU A 406 -2.03 -2.18 30.28
C GLU A 406 -2.35 -0.71 29.94
N ARG A 407 -2.97 -0.43 28.78
CA ARG A 407 -3.40 0.94 28.43
C ARG A 407 -4.40 1.51 29.43
N ILE A 408 -5.36 0.68 29.88
CA ILE A 408 -6.33 1.07 30.92
C ILE A 408 -5.61 1.39 32.23
N GLU A 409 -4.68 0.54 32.66
CA GLU A 409 -3.92 0.76 33.90
C GLU A 409 -3.11 2.06 33.84
N HIS A 410 -2.36 2.28 32.75
CA HIS A 410 -1.60 3.51 32.56
C HIS A 410 -2.48 4.76 32.62
N LEU A 411 -3.62 4.75 31.93
CA LEU A 411 -4.53 5.89 31.89
C LEU A 411 -5.23 6.12 33.25
N GLN A 412 -5.56 5.07 33.99
CA GLN A 412 -6.10 5.16 35.36
C GLN A 412 -5.07 5.63 36.38
N ALA A 413 -3.79 5.28 36.19
CA ALA A 413 -2.69 5.68 37.08
C ALA A 413 -2.22 7.11 36.82
N PHE A 414 -2.35 7.61 35.59
CA PHE A 414 -1.90 8.95 35.20
C PHE A 414 -2.60 10.07 36.00
N ARG A 415 -1.82 11.08 36.40
CA ARG A 415 -2.29 12.25 37.14
C ARG A 415 -1.82 13.49 36.40
N LEU A 416 -2.79 14.30 35.95
CA LEU A 416 -2.54 15.58 35.32
C LEU A 416 -1.83 16.55 36.27
#